data_AF-A0A090VML6-F1
#
_entry.id   AF-A0A090VML6-F1
#
_cell.length_a   1.000
_cell.length_b   1.000
_cell.length_c   1.000
_cell.angle_alpha   90.00
_cell.angle_beta   90.00
_cell.angle_gamma   90.00
#
_symmetry.space_group_name_H-M   'P 1'
#
loop_
_entity.id
_entity.type
_entity.pdbx_description
1 polymer ?
#
loop_
_entity_poly.entity_id
_entity_poly.type
_entity_poly.pdbx_seq_one_letter_code
_entity_poly.pdbx_strand_id
1 'polypeptide(L)'
;MSAIINNIEIIKAKSTKINDVDFDNLKFGSVFSDHMLVCNYENGKWQAPKVTPYEPITLDPSAKIFHYGQSIFEGMKAYKDADEKVWLFRPLDNFNRLNISAKRLAIPELPENYFMEGLKRF
;
A
#
# COMPACT_ATOMS: atom_id res chain seq x y z
N MET A 1 -12.13 -15.27 -5.75
CA MET A 1 -13.49 -14.66 -5.71
C MET A 1 -13.28 -13.19 -5.36
N SER A 2 -13.70 -12.27 -6.23
CA SER A 2 -13.53 -10.81 -6.06
C SER A 2 -14.69 -10.25 -5.25
N ALA A 3 -14.41 -9.37 -4.28
CA ALA A 3 -15.43 -8.64 -3.53
C ALA A 3 -15.12 -7.14 -3.62
N ILE A 4 -16.15 -6.33 -3.85
CA ILE A 4 -16.06 -4.85 -3.87
C ILE A 4 -16.58 -4.35 -2.53
N ILE A 5 -15.71 -3.72 -1.74
CA ILE A 5 -16.09 -3.10 -0.47
C ILE A 5 -15.48 -1.69 -0.45
N ASN A 6 -16.31 -0.67 -0.25
CA ASN A 6 -15.93 0.74 -0.30
C ASN A 6 -15.18 1.14 -1.59
N ASN A 7 -15.59 0.56 -2.73
CA ASN A 7 -14.96 0.74 -4.06
C ASN A 7 -13.52 0.21 -4.19
N ILE A 8 -13.05 -0.63 -3.27
CA ILE A 8 -11.77 -1.34 -3.39
C ILE A 8 -12.04 -2.79 -3.79
N GLU A 9 -11.48 -3.22 -4.92
CA GLU A 9 -11.54 -4.62 -5.35
C GLU A 9 -10.54 -5.45 -4.55
N ILE A 10 -10.96 -6.61 -4.02
CA ILE A 10 -10.07 -7.52 -3.27
C ILE A 10 -9.90 -8.84 -4.00
N ILE A 11 -8.66 -9.13 -4.37
CA ILE A 11 -8.23 -10.40 -4.97
C ILE A 11 -7.40 -11.14 -3.91
N LYS A 12 -7.99 -12.20 -3.34
CA LYS A 12 -7.32 -12.99 -2.29
C LYS A 12 -6.19 -13.84 -2.87
N ALA A 13 -5.05 -13.88 -2.17
CA ALA A 13 -3.98 -14.83 -2.41
C ALA A 13 -4.49 -16.29 -2.25
N LYS A 14 -3.88 -17.21 -3.00
CA LYS A 14 -4.25 -18.63 -2.99
C LYS A 14 -3.75 -19.37 -1.75
N SER A 15 -2.68 -18.87 -1.14
CA SER A 15 -2.06 -19.41 0.06
C SER A 15 -1.68 -18.25 0.98
N THR A 16 -1.40 -18.57 2.25
CA THR A 16 -0.94 -17.60 3.25
C THR A 16 0.45 -17.98 3.76
N LYS A 17 1.29 -16.97 4.00
CA LYS A 17 2.64 -17.15 4.55
C LYS A 17 2.67 -17.08 6.09
N ILE A 18 1.58 -16.68 6.75
CA ILE A 18 1.60 -16.36 8.19
C ILE A 18 2.05 -17.54 9.06
N ASN A 19 1.76 -18.77 8.65
CA ASN A 19 2.15 -19.99 9.37
C ASN A 19 3.65 -20.27 9.33
N ASP A 20 4.37 -19.68 8.38
CA ASP A 20 5.81 -19.85 8.18
C ASP A 20 6.63 -18.69 8.80
N VAL A 21 5.96 -17.73 9.45
CA VAL A 21 6.60 -16.55 10.04
C VAL A 21 7.11 -16.84 11.45
N ASP A 22 8.42 -16.70 11.66
CA ASP A 22 9.04 -16.66 12.98
C ASP A 22 8.89 -15.24 13.58
N PHE A 23 7.88 -15.07 14.45
CA PHE A 23 7.59 -13.80 15.11
C PHE A 23 8.63 -13.40 16.17
N ASP A 24 9.41 -14.35 16.68
CA ASP A 24 10.45 -14.09 17.68
C ASP A 24 11.74 -13.53 17.04
N ASN A 25 11.95 -13.78 15.74
CA ASN A 25 13.16 -13.35 15.01
C ASN A 25 12.87 -12.56 13.73
N LEU A 26 12.01 -11.54 13.82
CA LEU A 26 11.68 -10.67 12.68
C LEU A 26 12.77 -9.65 12.36
N LYS A 27 13.39 -9.78 11.17
CA LYS A 27 14.26 -8.75 10.60
C LYS A 27 13.43 -7.67 9.89
N PHE A 28 13.84 -6.42 10.05
CA PHE A 28 13.15 -5.29 9.44
C PHE A 28 13.17 -5.39 7.90
N GLY A 29 11.99 -5.31 7.27
CA GLY A 29 11.85 -5.18 5.82
C GLY A 29 12.19 -6.43 4.99
N SER A 30 12.24 -7.61 5.60
CA SER A 30 12.59 -8.87 4.89
C SER A 30 11.43 -9.86 4.75
N VAL A 31 10.37 -9.71 5.54
CA VAL A 31 9.17 -10.55 5.49
C VAL A 31 7.98 -9.68 5.10
N PHE A 32 7.25 -10.10 4.07
CA PHE A 32 6.13 -9.35 3.49
C PHE A 32 4.83 -10.14 3.60
N SER A 33 3.71 -9.44 3.78
CA SER A 33 2.36 -10.00 3.82
C SER A 33 1.94 -10.65 2.49
N ASP A 34 0.80 -11.33 2.52
CA ASP A 34 0.25 -12.04 1.35
C ASP A 34 -0.27 -11.12 0.25
N HIS A 35 -0.57 -9.87 0.58
CA HIS A 35 -1.22 -8.90 -0.30
C HIS A 35 -0.48 -7.56 -0.34
N MET A 36 -0.79 -6.79 -1.38
CA MET A 36 -0.39 -5.40 -1.58
C MET A 36 -1.58 -4.58 -2.10
N LEU A 37 -1.55 -3.26 -1.87
CA LEU A 37 -2.52 -2.32 -2.43
C LEU A 37 -1.92 -1.67 -3.68
N VAL A 38 -2.69 -1.65 -4.77
CA VAL A 38 -2.30 -1.07 -6.06
C VAL A 38 -3.33 -0.04 -6.51
N CYS A 39 -2.87 1.10 -7.00
CA CYS A 39 -3.73 2.15 -7.54
C CYS A 39 -3.04 2.79 -8.74
N ASN A 40 -3.63 2.66 -9.93
CA ASN A 40 -3.05 3.21 -11.16
C ASN A 40 -3.48 4.67 -11.36
N TYR A 41 -2.64 5.45 -12.02
CA TYR A 41 -2.98 6.77 -12.53
C TYR A 41 -2.94 6.75 -14.06
N GLU A 42 -4.09 6.98 -14.69
CA GLU A 42 -4.28 6.83 -16.12
C GLU A 42 -5.15 7.98 -16.65
N ASN A 43 -4.80 8.55 -17.80
CA ASN A 43 -5.57 9.61 -18.45
C ASN A 43 -5.95 10.79 -17.53
N GLY A 44 -5.02 11.19 -16.66
CA GLY A 44 -5.21 12.31 -15.74
C GLY A 44 -6.05 12.00 -14.50
N LYS A 45 -6.33 10.73 -14.20
CA LYS A 45 -7.16 10.33 -13.06
C LYS A 45 -6.63 9.10 -12.36
N TRP A 46 -6.76 9.09 -11.03
CA TRP A 46 -6.58 7.90 -10.22
C TRP A 46 -7.71 6.91 -10.48
N GLN A 47 -7.33 5.66 -10.75
CA GLN A 47 -8.25 4.54 -10.88
C GLN A 47 -8.63 4.02 -9.49
N ALA A 48 -9.72 3.25 -9.40
CA ALA A 48 -10.10 2.63 -8.14
C ALA A 48 -8.98 1.70 -7.62
N PRO A 49 -8.61 1.78 -6.34
CA PRO A 49 -7.54 0.94 -5.79
C PRO A 49 -7.99 -0.52 -5.71
N LYS A 50 -7.01 -1.42 -5.72
CA LYS A 50 -7.20 -2.86 -5.63
C LYS A 50 -6.24 -3.46 -4.61
N VAL A 51 -6.73 -4.40 -3.80
CA VAL A 51 -5.89 -5.28 -3.00
C VAL A 51 -5.64 -6.54 -3.82
N THR A 52 -4.39 -6.83 -4.13
CA THR A 52 -3.97 -7.98 -4.94
C THR A 52 -2.95 -8.82 -4.18
N PRO A 53 -2.74 -10.10 -4.57
CA PRO A 53 -1.63 -10.88 -4.03
C PRO A 53 -0.30 -10.14 -4.22
N TYR A 54 0.60 -10.26 -3.25
CA TYR A 54 1.93 -9.67 -3.36
C TYR A 54 2.70 -10.27 -4.54
N GLU A 55 3.09 -9.42 -5.49
CA GLU A 55 3.74 -9.82 -6.74
C GLU A 55 4.75 -8.78 -7.24
N PRO A 56 5.68 -9.16 -8.13
CA PRO A 56 6.59 -8.20 -8.76
C PRO A 56 5.84 -7.11 -9.55
N ILE A 57 6.36 -5.88 -9.48
CA ILE A 57 5.82 -4.77 -10.28
C ILE A 57 6.45 -4.81 -11.67
N THR A 58 5.63 -4.95 -12.70
CA THR A 58 6.06 -4.87 -14.11
C THR A 58 6.08 -3.42 -14.57
N LEU A 59 7.25 -2.92 -14.97
CA LEU A 59 7.45 -1.55 -15.43
C LEU A 59 8.21 -1.51 -16.76
N ASP A 60 7.94 -0.49 -17.56
CA ASP A 60 8.71 -0.20 -18.77
C ASP A 60 10.17 0.17 -18.39
N PRO A 61 11.19 -0.29 -19.12
CA PRO A 61 12.58 0.07 -18.85
C PRO A 61 12.86 1.58 -18.86
N SER A 62 12.06 2.37 -19.59
CA SER A 62 12.15 3.83 -19.66
C SER A 62 11.38 4.56 -18.55
N ALA A 63 10.76 3.84 -17.61
CA ALA A 63 9.99 4.45 -16.52
C ALA A 63 10.84 5.42 -15.69
N LYS A 64 10.28 6.62 -15.41
CA LYS A 64 10.98 7.73 -14.75
C LYS A 64 11.55 7.38 -13.38
N ILE A 65 10.99 6.39 -12.69
CA ILE A 65 11.53 5.88 -11.42
C ILE A 65 12.96 5.38 -11.55
N PHE A 66 13.33 4.77 -12.69
CA PHE A 66 14.67 4.21 -12.90
C PHE A 66 15.71 5.24 -13.34
N HIS A 67 15.29 6.31 -14.02
CA HIS A 67 16.19 7.27 -14.65
C HIS A 67 16.32 8.58 -13.88
N TYR A 68 15.25 9.01 -13.23
CA TYR A 68 15.15 10.34 -12.62
C TYR A 68 14.68 10.30 -11.17
N GLY A 69 14.55 9.11 -10.58
CA GLY A 69 14.16 8.94 -9.18
C GLY A 69 12.80 9.57 -8.85
N GLN A 70 11.86 9.61 -9.81
CA GLN A 70 10.51 10.12 -9.57
C GLN A 70 9.69 9.09 -8.77
N SER A 71 10.01 8.96 -7.49
CA SER A 71 9.35 8.08 -6.54
C SER A 71 9.34 8.69 -5.14
N ILE A 72 8.30 8.35 -4.37
CA ILE A 72 8.11 8.76 -2.98
C ILE A 72 7.66 7.53 -2.19
N PHE A 73 7.89 7.52 -0.89
CA PHE A 73 7.42 6.47 0.00
C PHE A 73 6.98 7.05 1.34
N GLU A 74 6.22 6.26 2.10
CA GLU A 74 5.85 6.56 3.47
C GLU A 74 6.12 5.38 4.40
N GLY A 75 6.27 5.69 5.70
CA GLY A 75 6.61 4.71 6.72
C GLY A 75 5.78 4.91 7.98
N MET A 76 4.89 3.97 8.25
CA MET A 76 4.07 3.93 9.47
C MET A 76 3.87 2.49 9.92
N LYS A 77 3.30 2.32 11.12
CA LYS A 77 3.11 1.00 11.73
C LYS A 77 1.66 0.80 12.15
N ALA A 78 1.21 -0.43 11.99
CA ALA A 78 0.02 -0.95 12.66
C ALA A 78 0.46 -1.72 13.91
N TYR A 79 -0.28 -1.55 15.00
CA TYR A 79 -0.01 -2.19 16.29
C TYR A 79 -1.23 -3.01 16.68
N LYS A 80 -1.00 -4.20 17.25
CA LYS A 80 -2.05 -4.99 17.85
C LYS A 80 -2.02 -4.83 19.36
N ASP A 81 -3.16 -4.53 19.98
CA ASP A 81 -3.28 -4.46 21.44
C ASP A 81 -3.58 -5.85 22.06
N ALA A 82 -3.71 -5.87 23.39
CA ALA A 82 -4.00 -7.09 24.15
C ALA A 82 -5.42 -7.63 23.89
N ASP A 83 -6.32 -6.83 23.31
CA ASP A 83 -7.68 -7.22 22.90
C ASP A 83 -7.71 -7.66 21.42
N GLU A 84 -6.54 -7.95 20.84
CA GLU A 84 -6.33 -8.30 19.44
C GLU A 84 -6.80 -7.23 18.42
N LYS A 85 -7.04 -5.99 18.88
CA LYS A 85 -7.47 -4.89 18.02
C LYS A 85 -6.27 -4.22 17.36
N VAL A 86 -6.42 -3.89 16.07
CA VAL A 86 -5.39 -3.23 15.26
C VAL A 86 -5.57 -1.72 15.30
N TRP A 87 -4.47 -1.01 15.53
CA TRP A 87 -4.40 0.44 15.63
C TRP A 87 -3.34 1.03 14.69
N LEU A 88 -3.67 2.17 14.08
CA LEU A 88 -2.74 2.99 13.30
C LEU A 88 -2.42 4.26 14.08
N PHE A 89 -1.14 4.62 14.15
CA PHE A 89 -0.73 5.86 14.81
C PHE A 89 -0.64 7.01 13.80
N ARG A 90 -1.56 7.99 13.93
CA ARG A 90 -1.60 9.23 13.13
C ARG A 90 -1.47 9.00 11.59
N PRO A 91 -2.29 8.11 10.98
CA PRO A 91 -2.18 7.82 9.55
C PRO A 91 -2.41 9.06 8.66
N LEU A 92 -3.26 9.99 9.09
CA LEU A 92 -3.53 11.24 8.34
C LEU A 92 -2.29 12.12 8.18
N ASP A 93 -1.38 12.13 9.16
CA ASP A 93 -0.15 12.93 9.04
C ASP A 93 0.84 12.32 8.03
N ASN A 94 0.86 10.99 7.92
CA ASN A 94 1.63 10.29 6.91
C ASN A 94 1.03 10.54 5.51
N PHE A 95 -0.30 10.50 5.38
CA PHE A 95 -0.99 10.89 4.16
C PHE A 95 -0.65 12.32 3.71
N ASN A 96 -0.72 13.28 4.62
CA ASN A 96 -0.40 14.68 4.32
C ASN A 96 1.05 14.83 3.86
N ARG A 97 2.00 14.13 4.50
CA ARG A 97 3.41 14.16 4.10
C ARG A 97 3.68 13.47 2.76
N LEU A 98 2.94 12.40 2.45
CA LEU A 98 2.97 11.76 1.13
C LEU A 98 2.58 12.76 0.04
N ASN A 99 1.48 13.49 0.21
CA ASN A 99 1.02 14.45 -0.80
C ASN A 99 1.91 15.70 -0.93
N ILE A 100 2.52 16.16 0.17
CA ILE A 100 3.59 17.19 0.10
C ILE A 100 4.74 16.70 -0.80
N SER A 101 5.15 15.44 -0.63
CA SER A 101 6.21 14.82 -1.43
C SER A 101 5.79 14.62 -2.89
N ALA A 102 4.54 14.20 -3.12
CA ALA A 102 3.97 14.05 -4.46
C ALA A 102 4.01 15.36 -5.24
N LYS A 103 3.50 16.44 -4.63
CA LYS A 103 3.55 17.78 -5.20
C LYS A 103 4.96 18.23 -5.51
N ARG A 104 5.92 17.96 -4.61
CA ARG A 104 7.33 18.32 -4.81
C ARG A 104 7.96 17.63 -6.02
N LEU A 105 7.57 16.40 -6.32
CA LEU A 105 8.08 15.62 -7.47
C LEU A 105 7.15 15.63 -8.69
N ALA A 106 6.15 16.52 -8.73
CA ALA A 106 5.15 16.58 -9.80
C ALA A 106 4.45 15.23 -10.05
N ILE A 107 4.21 14.47 -8.98
CA ILE A 107 3.36 13.29 -8.96
C ILE A 107 1.94 13.75 -8.58
N PRO A 108 0.87 13.24 -9.21
CA PRO A 108 -0.50 13.56 -8.82
C PRO A 108 -0.73 13.28 -7.33
N GLU A 109 -1.42 14.17 -6.62
CA GLU A 109 -1.77 13.95 -5.22
C GLU A 109 -2.78 12.80 -5.10
N LEU A 110 -2.55 11.89 -4.15
CA LEU A 110 -3.41 10.73 -3.92
C LEU A 110 -4.68 11.17 -3.15
N PRO A 111 -5.89 10.68 -3.50
CA PRO A 111 -7.09 10.94 -2.73
C PRO A 111 -7.01 10.34 -1.31
N GLU A 112 -7.43 11.10 -0.31
CA GLU A 112 -7.38 10.66 1.10
C GLU A 112 -8.15 9.37 1.32
N ASN A 113 -9.34 9.26 0.76
CA ASN A 113 -10.17 8.07 0.91
C ASN A 113 -9.48 6.81 0.35
N TYR A 114 -8.71 6.92 -0.74
CA TYR A 114 -7.99 5.77 -1.30
C TYR A 114 -6.86 5.31 -0.37
N PHE A 115 -6.14 6.26 0.23
CA PHE A 115 -5.11 5.97 1.22
C PHE A 115 -5.72 5.36 2.48
N MET A 116 -6.71 6.04 3.07
CA MET A 116 -7.29 5.68 4.37
C MET A 116 -8.08 4.38 4.33
N GLU A 117 -8.87 4.14 3.27
CA GLU A 117 -9.60 2.88 3.13
C GLU A 117 -8.67 1.75 2.71
N GLY A 118 -7.65 2.03 1.89
CA GLY A 118 -6.62 1.07 1.52
C GLY A 118 -5.84 0.53 2.73
N LEU A 119 -5.50 1.37 3.70
CA LEU A 119 -4.81 0.94 4.94
C LEU A 119 -5.65 0.02 5.83
N LYS A 120 -6.98 0.15 5.77
CA LYS A 120 -7.91 -0.63 6.60
C LYS A 120 -8.35 -1.92 5.91
N ARG A 121 -7.89 -2.16 4.67
CA ARG A 121 -8.39 -3.26 3.84
C ARG A 121 -7.44 -4.45 3.80
N PHE A 122 -7.63 -5.33 4.77
CA PHE A 122 -7.30 -6.77 4.72
C PHE A 122 -8.12 -7.47 5.80
#